data_AF-A0A960HAJ9-F1
#
_entry.id   AF-A0A960HAJ9-F1
#
_cell.length_a   1.000
_cell.length_b   1.000
_cell.length_c   1.000
_cell.angle_alpha   90.00
_cell.angle_beta   90.00
_cell.angle_gamma   90.00
#
_symmetry.space_group_name_H-M   'P 1'
#
loop_
_entity.id
_entity.type
_entity.pdbx_description
1 polymer ?
#
loop_
_entity_poly.entity_id
_entity_poly.type
_entity_poly.pdbx_seq_one_letter_code
_entity_poly.pdbx_strand_id
1 'polypeptide(L)'
;MLAFETGEDLSRWRDSPERIRGVNRIRKIAPDVAKVLPWGFGRWFAVDAATGERTPAWKQAMVVLAVLYGLVSVLDITLGNYLGAGIAVRGDTWVPGLGTQLPIVVFALNLIGTALLTWVLMPVTTRVMQWWLRPDASLARTLQGTALIIVIYAVEIAIFVAIYNSYRI
;
A
#
# COMPACT_ATOMS: atom_id res chain seq x y z
N MET A 1 30.45 -1.25 -5.89
CA MET A 1 29.35 -1.26 -6.87
C MET A 1 30.00 -1.37 -8.25
N LEU A 2 29.60 -2.31 -9.10
CA LEU A 2 30.12 -2.42 -10.47
C LEU A 2 29.16 -1.67 -11.40
N ALA A 3 29.68 -0.75 -12.19
CA ALA A 3 28.91 0.03 -13.18
C ALA A 3 29.40 -0.35 -14.59
N PHE A 4 28.46 -0.42 -15.54
CA PHE A 4 28.71 -0.75 -16.93
C PHE A 4 28.21 0.40 -17.81
N GLU A 5 28.93 0.71 -18.87
CA GLU A 5 28.56 1.78 -19.80
C GLU A 5 27.33 1.40 -20.64
N THR A 6 27.19 0.12 -20.99
CA THR A 6 26.06 -0.39 -21.78
C THR A 6 25.47 -1.69 -21.22
N GLY A 7 24.25 -2.04 -21.66
CA GLY A 7 23.61 -3.32 -21.31
C GLY A 7 24.29 -4.55 -21.93
N GLU A 8 25.02 -4.35 -23.03
CA GLU A 8 25.80 -5.39 -23.69
C GLU A 8 27.07 -5.72 -22.89
N ASP A 9 27.70 -4.72 -22.28
CA ASP A 9 28.83 -4.91 -21.36
C ASP A 9 28.43 -5.65 -20.09
N LEU A 10 27.25 -5.33 -19.55
CA LEU A 10 26.67 -6.08 -18.43
C LEU A 10 26.43 -7.54 -18.80
N SER A 11 25.89 -7.80 -19.99
CA SER A 11 25.60 -9.15 -20.44
C SER A 11 26.89 -9.95 -20.64
N ARG A 12 27.90 -9.36 -21.31
CA ARG A 12 29.25 -9.96 -21.44
C ARG A 12 29.89 -10.27 -20.09
N TRP A 13 29.80 -9.36 -19.12
CA TRP A 13 30.33 -9.60 -17.78
C TRP A 13 29.55 -10.69 -17.04
N ARG A 14 28.21 -10.69 -17.11
CA ARG A 14 27.35 -11.69 -16.47
C ARG A 14 27.63 -13.10 -16.98
N ASP A 15 27.92 -13.23 -18.26
CA ASP A 15 28.12 -14.52 -18.92
C ASP A 15 29.61 -14.91 -19.00
N SER A 16 30.50 -14.10 -18.42
CA SER A 16 31.95 -14.34 -18.41
C SER A 16 32.35 -15.60 -17.63
N PRO A 17 33.34 -16.38 -18.11
CA PRO A 17 33.87 -17.54 -17.39
C PRO A 17 34.38 -17.20 -15.99
N GLU A 18 34.93 -16.00 -15.79
CA GLU A 18 35.44 -15.49 -14.52
C GLU A 18 34.32 -15.34 -13.50
N ARG A 19 33.21 -14.68 -13.87
CA ARG A 19 32.03 -14.50 -13.00
C ARG A 19 31.39 -15.84 -12.71
N ILE A 20 31.25 -16.72 -13.70
CA ILE A 20 30.67 -18.05 -13.53
C ILE A 20 31.51 -18.89 -12.54
N ARG A 21 32.84 -18.90 -12.67
CA ARG A 21 33.74 -19.61 -11.74
C ARG A 21 33.64 -19.05 -10.31
N GLY A 22 33.58 -17.73 -10.17
CA GLY A 22 33.41 -17.07 -8.87
C GLY A 22 32.09 -17.43 -8.20
N VAL A 23 30.98 -17.31 -8.94
CA VAL A 23 29.64 -17.65 -8.44
C VAL A 23 29.53 -19.14 -8.10
N ASN A 24 30.11 -20.03 -8.89
CA ASN A 24 30.12 -21.47 -8.59
C ASN A 24 30.94 -21.82 -7.35
N ARG A 25 32.00 -21.05 -7.03
CA ARG A 25 32.74 -21.21 -5.77
C ARG A 25 31.92 -20.75 -4.57
N ILE A 26 31.22 -19.62 -4.71
CA ILE A 26 30.35 -19.08 -3.65
C ILE A 26 29.13 -19.99 -3.43
N ARG A 27 28.55 -20.55 -4.50
CA ARG A 27 27.43 -21.53 -4.44
C ARG A 27 27.71 -22.74 -3.56
N LYS A 28 28.98 -23.12 -3.38
CA LYS A 28 29.39 -24.25 -2.52
C LYS A 28 29.33 -23.93 -1.03
N ILE A 29 29.32 -22.65 -0.67
CA ILE A 29 29.39 -22.16 0.73
C ILE A 29 28.20 -21.28 1.11
N ALA A 30 27.45 -20.78 0.13
CA ALA A 30 26.23 -20.02 0.32
C ALA A 30 25.20 -20.41 -0.76
N PRO A 31 23.92 -20.64 -0.40
CA PRO A 31 22.89 -20.91 -1.39
C PRO A 31 22.73 -19.71 -2.33
N ASP A 32 22.67 -19.97 -3.63
CA ASP A 32 22.38 -18.94 -4.63
C ASP A 32 20.88 -18.62 -4.64
N VAL A 33 20.51 -17.63 -3.83
CA VAL A 33 19.15 -17.13 -3.75
C VAL A 33 19.06 -15.86 -4.56
N ALA A 34 18.68 -15.99 -5.83
CA ALA A 34 18.25 -14.85 -6.64
C ALA A 34 16.86 -14.42 -6.19
N LYS A 35 16.78 -13.33 -5.40
CA LYS A 35 15.51 -12.77 -4.93
C LYS A 35 15.18 -11.52 -5.74
N VAL A 36 14.14 -11.57 -6.56
CA VAL A 36 13.62 -10.34 -7.20
C VAL A 36 13.03 -9.48 -6.10
N LEU A 37 13.58 -8.28 -5.86
CA LEU A 37 13.01 -7.38 -4.85
C LEU A 37 11.58 -6.97 -5.27
N PRO A 38 10.64 -6.88 -4.31
CA PRO A 38 9.36 -6.27 -4.58
C PRO A 38 9.58 -4.80 -4.98
N TRP A 39 9.00 -4.37 -6.09
CA TRP A 39 8.96 -2.96 -6.49
C TRP A 39 7.62 -2.34 -6.06
N GLY A 40 7.62 -1.06 -5.67
CA GLY A 40 6.42 -0.38 -5.20
C GLY A 40 5.82 -1.01 -3.93
N PHE A 41 4.52 -1.30 -3.96
CA PHE A 41 3.79 -1.91 -2.83
C PHE A 41 4.00 -3.43 -2.70
N GLY A 42 4.88 -4.04 -3.50
CA GLY A 42 4.99 -5.49 -3.63
C GLY A 42 5.31 -6.27 -2.34
N ARG A 43 5.66 -5.61 -1.23
CA ARG A 43 5.80 -6.27 0.09
C ARG A 43 4.45 -6.64 0.71
N TRP A 44 3.37 -5.93 0.39
CA TRP A 44 2.03 -6.21 0.89
C TRP A 44 1.26 -7.22 0.03
N PHE A 45 1.63 -7.34 -1.25
CA PHE A 45 0.89 -8.13 -2.22
C PHE A 45 1.60 -9.45 -2.54
N ALA A 46 0.81 -10.48 -2.82
CA ALA A 46 1.32 -11.82 -3.07
C ALA A 46 2.17 -11.88 -4.34
N VAL A 47 3.21 -12.71 -4.26
CA VAL A 47 3.93 -13.26 -5.42
C VAL A 47 3.47 -14.70 -5.53
N ASP A 48 3.05 -15.12 -6.72
CA ASP A 48 2.76 -16.53 -6.97
C ASP A 48 4.05 -17.33 -6.81
N ALA A 49 4.05 -18.30 -5.90
CA ALA A 49 5.23 -19.09 -5.58
C ALA A 49 5.62 -20.08 -6.70
N ALA A 50 4.68 -20.46 -7.56
CA ALA A 50 4.89 -21.42 -8.64
C ALA A 50 5.34 -20.73 -9.94
N THR A 51 4.77 -19.56 -10.27
CA THR A 51 5.09 -18.85 -11.52
C THR A 51 6.04 -17.66 -11.32
N GLY A 52 6.21 -17.19 -10.07
CA GLY A 52 6.94 -15.95 -9.78
C GLY A 52 6.19 -14.69 -10.22
N GLU A 53 4.97 -14.82 -10.75
CA GLU A 53 4.17 -13.71 -11.21
C GLU A 53 3.65 -12.86 -10.05
N ARG A 54 3.53 -11.56 -10.29
CA ARG A 54 3.19 -10.57 -9.28
C ARG A 54 1.82 -10.00 -9.56
N THR A 55 1.12 -9.62 -8.49
CA THR A 55 -0.08 -8.79 -8.60
C THR A 55 0.22 -7.57 -9.48
N PRO A 56 -0.55 -7.29 -10.55
CA PRO A 56 -0.33 -6.13 -11.40
C PRO A 56 -0.30 -4.81 -10.60
N ALA A 57 0.65 -3.93 -10.91
CA ALA A 57 0.89 -2.70 -10.13
C ALA A 57 -0.34 -1.80 -10.01
N TRP A 58 -1.18 -1.74 -11.06
CA TRP A 58 -2.42 -0.95 -11.03
C TRP A 58 -3.44 -1.50 -10.03
N LYS A 59 -3.55 -2.84 -9.86
CA LYS A 59 -4.40 -3.45 -8.82
C LYS A 59 -3.89 -3.09 -7.43
N GLN A 60 -2.57 -3.13 -7.25
CA GLN A 60 -1.94 -2.73 -5.98
C GLN A 60 -2.27 -1.28 -5.63
N ALA A 61 -2.07 -0.36 -6.58
CA ALA A 61 -2.37 1.06 -6.38
C ALA A 61 -3.84 1.31 -6.04
N MET A 62 -4.76 0.59 -6.70
CA MET A 62 -6.19 0.70 -6.41
C MET A 62 -6.54 0.27 -4.98
N VAL A 63 -6.03 -0.88 -4.53
CA VAL A 63 -6.26 -1.32 -3.15
C VAL A 63 -5.67 -0.35 -2.14
N VAL A 64 -4.44 0.11 -2.38
CA VAL A 64 -3.77 1.05 -1.47
C VAL A 64 -4.54 2.36 -1.40
N LEU A 65 -5.04 2.88 -2.52
CA LEU A 65 -5.84 4.12 -2.52
C LEU A 65 -7.12 3.98 -1.70
N ALA A 66 -7.87 2.88 -1.86
CA ALA A 66 -9.11 2.65 -1.11
C ALA A 66 -8.84 2.65 0.40
N VAL A 67 -7.90 1.80 0.82
CA VAL A 67 -7.55 1.64 2.23
C VAL A 67 -6.99 2.93 2.82
N LEU A 68 -6.12 3.63 2.08
CA LEU A 68 -5.46 4.84 2.56
C LEU A 68 -6.46 6.00 2.70
N TYR A 69 -7.34 6.20 1.71
CA TYR A 69 -8.35 7.24 1.77
C TYR A 69 -9.28 7.03 2.97
N GLY A 70 -9.86 5.83 3.10
CA GLY A 70 -10.71 5.48 4.23
C GLY A 70 -10.01 5.64 5.58
N LEU A 71 -8.78 5.14 5.71
CA LEU A 71 -8.00 5.25 6.95
C LEU A 71 -7.73 6.71 7.34
N VAL A 72 -7.26 7.53 6.40
CA VAL A 72 -6.94 8.94 6.67
C VAL A 72 -8.19 9.70 7.07
N SER A 73 -9.30 9.52 6.35
CA SER A 73 -10.55 10.18 6.67
C SER A 73 -11.13 9.74 8.02
N VAL A 74 -11.07 8.45 8.37
CA VAL A 74 -11.49 7.97 9.69
C VAL A 74 -10.62 8.56 10.80
N LEU A 75 -9.29 8.55 10.62
CA LEU A 75 -8.37 9.11 11.60
C LEU A 75 -8.56 10.61 11.80
N ASP A 76 -8.83 11.35 10.72
CA ASP A 76 -9.09 12.79 10.78
C ASP A 76 -10.38 13.11 11.56
N ILE A 77 -11.51 12.48 11.21
CA ILE A 77 -12.79 12.75 11.89
C ILE A 77 -12.83 12.25 13.34
N THR A 78 -11.94 11.32 13.72
CA THR A 78 -11.82 10.79 15.08
C THR A 78 -10.70 11.46 15.86
N LEU A 79 -9.48 10.93 15.74
CA LEU A 79 -8.31 11.38 16.48
C LEU A 79 -7.89 12.79 16.07
N GLY A 80 -8.06 13.18 14.81
CA GLY A 80 -7.75 14.52 14.31
C GLY A 80 -8.59 15.58 15.02
N ASN A 81 -9.90 15.38 15.03
CA ASN A 81 -10.83 16.22 15.79
C ASN A 81 -10.52 16.22 17.29
N TYR A 82 -10.25 15.06 17.90
CA TYR A 82 -9.95 14.97 19.33
C TYR A 82 -8.65 15.71 19.73
N LEU A 83 -7.57 15.54 18.96
CA LEU A 83 -6.31 16.24 19.23
C LEU A 83 -6.37 17.72 18.86
N GLY A 84 -7.11 18.06 17.81
CA GLY A 84 -7.25 19.42 17.28
C GLY A 84 -8.34 20.22 17.98
N ALA A 85 -9.26 20.76 17.18
CA ALA A 85 -10.26 21.74 17.64
C ALA A 85 -11.49 21.13 18.35
N GLY A 86 -11.63 19.82 18.36
CA GLY A 86 -12.82 19.13 18.84
C GLY A 86 -13.84 18.87 17.73
N ILE A 87 -15.00 18.36 18.12
CA ILE A 87 -16.12 18.09 17.23
C ILE A 87 -17.19 19.15 17.47
N ALA A 88 -17.45 19.96 16.45
CA ALA A 88 -18.56 20.92 16.42
C ALA A 88 -19.63 20.45 15.43
N VAL A 89 -20.89 20.56 15.83
CA VAL A 89 -22.05 20.24 14.96
C VAL A 89 -23.03 21.39 15.10
N ARG A 90 -23.34 22.10 14.01
CA ARG A 90 -24.26 23.27 14.02
C ARG A 90 -23.76 24.43 14.87
N GLY A 91 -22.46 24.67 14.84
CA GLY A 91 -21.80 25.74 15.62
C GLY A 91 -21.63 25.44 17.11
N ASP A 92 -22.29 24.39 17.64
CA ASP A 92 -22.14 23.97 19.03
C ASP A 92 -21.01 22.95 19.16
N THR A 93 -20.09 23.16 20.11
CA THR A 93 -19.02 22.20 20.41
C THR A 93 -19.59 21.04 21.20
N TRP A 94 -19.69 19.86 20.58
CA TRP A 94 -20.16 18.63 21.22
C TRP A 94 -19.05 17.95 22.01
N VAL A 95 -17.83 17.95 21.48
CA VAL A 95 -16.66 17.33 22.12
C VAL A 95 -15.51 18.34 22.06
N PRO A 96 -14.99 18.81 23.21
CA PRO A 96 -13.83 19.67 23.21
C PRO A 96 -12.60 18.89 22.76
N GLY A 97 -11.80 19.47 21.87
CA GLY A 97 -10.50 18.93 21.49
C GLY A 97 -9.40 19.40 22.43
N LEU A 98 -8.21 18.81 22.31
CA LEU A 98 -7.04 19.22 23.10
C LEU A 98 -6.45 20.57 22.66
N GLY A 99 -6.90 21.13 21.52
CA GLY A 99 -6.39 22.40 20.99
C GLY A 99 -4.95 22.31 20.49
N THR A 100 -4.51 21.11 20.11
CA THR A 100 -3.12 20.88 19.70
C THR A 100 -2.85 21.54 18.34
N GLN A 101 -1.61 22.00 18.14
CA GLN A 101 -1.17 22.58 16.88
C GLN A 101 -1.24 21.56 15.73
N LEU A 102 -1.68 22.03 14.55
CA LEU A 102 -1.90 21.20 13.36
C LEU A 102 -0.71 20.28 13.00
N PRO A 103 0.56 20.70 13.04
CA PRO A 103 1.67 19.81 12.70
C PRO A 103 1.78 18.57 13.61
N ILE A 104 1.47 18.72 14.90
CA ILE A 104 1.49 17.63 15.88
C ILE A 104 0.32 16.67 15.60
N VAL A 105 -0.87 17.22 15.32
CA VAL A 105 -2.04 16.41 14.95
C VAL A 105 -1.73 15.58 13.71
N VAL A 106 -1.26 16.22 12.64
CA VAL A 106 -0.91 15.54 11.38
C VAL A 106 0.16 14.48 11.59
N PHE A 107 1.20 14.76 12.39
CA PHE A 107 2.22 13.76 12.70
C PHE A 107 1.66 12.56 13.45
N ALA A 108 0.85 12.78 14.49
CA ALA A 108 0.23 11.71 15.25
C ALA A 108 -0.70 10.83 14.38
N LEU A 109 -1.49 11.45 13.51
CA LEU A 109 -2.35 10.73 12.56
C LEU A 109 -1.52 9.89 11.59
N ASN A 110 -0.42 10.42 11.06
CA ASN A 110 0.45 9.67 10.15
C ASN A 110 1.22 8.54 10.85
N LEU A 111 1.65 8.75 12.09
CA LEU A 111 2.31 7.72 12.89
C LEU A 111 1.40 6.52 13.11
N ILE A 112 0.18 6.78 13.60
CA ILE A 112 -0.83 5.74 13.85
C ILE A 112 -1.33 5.15 12.54
N GLY A 113 -1.61 5.98 11.54
CA GLY A 113 -2.06 5.56 10.22
C GLY A 113 -1.06 4.64 9.53
N THR A 114 0.23 4.99 9.54
CA THR A 114 1.27 4.13 8.94
C THR A 114 1.36 2.78 9.65
N ALA A 115 1.21 2.77 10.98
CA ALA A 115 1.23 1.54 11.77
C ALA A 115 0.02 0.64 11.45
N LEU A 116 -1.19 1.20 11.47
CA LEU A 116 -2.43 0.48 11.16
C LEU A 116 -2.42 -0.01 9.72
N LEU A 117 -2.01 0.83 8.77
CA LEU A 117 -1.91 0.46 7.37
C LEU A 117 -0.99 -0.74 7.18
N THR A 118 0.22 -0.67 7.74
CA THR A 118 1.28 -1.67 7.51
C THR A 118 0.97 -3.01 8.17
N TRP A 119 0.51 -3.00 9.42
CA TRP A 119 0.41 -4.22 10.23
C TRP A 119 -1.00 -4.78 10.35
N VAL A 120 -2.04 -3.99 10.05
CA VAL A 120 -3.43 -4.42 10.22
C VAL A 120 -4.16 -4.42 8.88
N LEU A 121 -4.30 -3.25 8.25
CA LEU A 121 -5.21 -3.09 7.12
C LEU A 121 -4.69 -3.75 5.85
N MET A 122 -3.41 -3.59 5.51
CA MET A 122 -2.87 -4.24 4.32
C MET A 122 -2.89 -5.77 4.42
N PRO A 123 -2.43 -6.42 5.52
CA PRO A 123 -2.55 -7.87 5.69
C PRO A 123 -3.99 -8.39 5.59
N VAL A 124 -4.96 -7.70 6.18
CA VAL A 124 -6.38 -8.10 6.11
C VAL A 124 -6.92 -7.91 4.70
N THR A 125 -6.69 -6.75 4.09
CA THR A 125 -7.25 -6.40 2.78
C THR A 125 -6.70 -7.30 1.69
N THR A 126 -5.38 -7.54 1.66
CA THR A 126 -4.80 -8.44 0.66
C THR A 126 -5.27 -9.88 0.85
N ARG A 127 -5.57 -10.30 2.08
CA ARG A 127 -6.19 -11.60 2.39
C ARG A 127 -7.68 -11.67 1.97
N VAL A 128 -8.46 -10.61 2.10
CA VAL A 128 -9.86 -10.60 1.65
C VAL A 128 -9.93 -10.55 0.12
N MET A 129 -9.04 -9.78 -0.50
CA MET A 129 -9.03 -9.53 -1.94
C MET A 129 -8.16 -10.51 -2.74
N GLN A 130 -7.67 -11.60 -2.12
CA GLN A 130 -6.82 -12.61 -2.77
C GLN A 130 -7.39 -13.08 -4.11
N TRP A 131 -8.70 -13.33 -4.16
CA TRP A 131 -9.40 -13.85 -5.33
C TRP A 131 -9.28 -12.93 -6.57
N TRP A 132 -9.06 -11.63 -6.36
CA TRP A 132 -8.91 -10.63 -7.42
C TRP A 132 -7.45 -10.24 -7.68
N LEU A 133 -6.66 -10.17 -6.61
CA LEU A 133 -5.24 -9.74 -6.66
C LEU A 133 -4.32 -10.78 -7.28
N ARG A 134 -4.77 -12.03 -7.36
CA ARG A 134 -4.08 -13.11 -8.05
C ARG A 134 -3.62 -12.70 -9.46
N PRO A 135 -2.36 -13.01 -9.85
CA PRO A 135 -1.85 -12.69 -11.18
C PRO A 135 -2.56 -13.48 -12.28
N ASP A 136 -3.01 -14.70 -11.98
CA ASP A 136 -3.75 -15.60 -12.87
C ASP A 136 -5.27 -15.37 -12.89
N ALA A 137 -5.74 -14.23 -12.37
CA ALA A 137 -7.18 -13.94 -12.31
C ALA A 137 -7.79 -13.80 -13.72
N SER A 138 -8.87 -14.54 -13.98
CA SER A 138 -9.62 -14.44 -15.24
C SER A 138 -10.13 -13.03 -15.51
N LEU A 139 -10.42 -12.72 -16.78
CA LEU A 139 -10.98 -11.42 -17.17
C LEU A 139 -12.24 -11.07 -16.37
N ALA A 140 -13.14 -12.03 -16.19
CA ALA A 140 -14.36 -11.85 -15.41
C ALA A 140 -14.06 -11.45 -13.95
N ARG A 141 -13.14 -12.15 -13.27
CA ARG A 141 -12.73 -11.80 -11.90
C ARG A 141 -12.06 -10.43 -11.85
N THR A 142 -11.21 -10.13 -12.83
CA THR A 142 -10.54 -8.84 -12.93
C THR A 142 -11.55 -7.70 -13.05
N LEU A 143 -12.56 -7.83 -13.92
CA LEU A 143 -13.64 -6.85 -14.05
C LEU A 143 -14.48 -6.72 -12.76
N GLN A 144 -14.85 -7.85 -12.14
CA GLN A 144 -15.62 -7.86 -10.89
C GLN A 144 -14.90 -7.12 -9.76
N GLY A 145 -13.62 -7.40 -9.53
CA GLY A 145 -12.87 -6.73 -8.47
C GLY A 145 -12.58 -5.26 -8.78
N THR A 146 -12.36 -4.90 -10.05
CA THR A 146 -12.24 -3.49 -10.45
C THR A 146 -13.55 -2.75 -10.18
N ALA A 147 -14.70 -3.32 -10.57
CA ALA A 147 -16.01 -2.73 -10.31
C ALA A 147 -16.26 -2.59 -8.80
N LEU A 148 -15.91 -3.61 -8.01
CA LEU A 148 -16.03 -3.57 -6.55
C LEU A 148 -15.22 -2.41 -5.95
N ILE A 149 -13.96 -2.23 -6.34
CA ILE A 149 -13.14 -1.11 -5.84
C ILE A 149 -13.72 0.25 -6.24
N ILE A 150 -14.23 0.39 -7.47
CA ILE A 150 -14.87 1.64 -7.92
C ILE A 150 -16.11 1.95 -7.06
N VAL A 151 -16.92 0.93 -6.74
CA VAL A 151 -18.06 1.09 -5.83
C VAL A 151 -17.59 1.50 -4.44
N ILE A 152 -16.52 0.88 -3.93
CA ILE A 152 -15.93 1.26 -2.63
C ILE A 152 -15.52 2.74 -2.63
N TYR A 153 -14.81 3.21 -3.66
CA TYR A 153 -14.45 4.63 -3.76
C TYR A 153 -15.67 5.55 -3.73
N ALA A 154 -16.70 5.22 -4.53
CA ALA A 154 -17.90 6.04 -4.59
C ALA A 154 -18.62 6.09 -3.23
N VAL A 155 -18.67 4.95 -2.53
CA VAL A 155 -19.27 4.85 -1.19
C VAL A 155 -18.45 5.62 -0.16
N GLU A 156 -17.13 5.46 -0.14
CA GLU A 156 -16.24 6.19 0.78
C GLU A 156 -16.39 7.71 0.58
N ILE A 157 -16.31 8.17 -0.67
CA ILE A 157 -16.48 9.60 -0.99
C ILE A 157 -17.85 10.09 -0.54
N ALA A 158 -18.93 9.37 -0.87
CA ALA A 158 -20.28 9.77 -0.49
C ALA A 158 -20.45 9.85 1.04
N ILE A 159 -19.94 8.87 1.78
CA ILE A 159 -19.99 8.82 3.25
C ILE A 159 -19.21 9.99 3.84
N PHE A 160 -17.95 10.19 3.44
CA PHE A 160 -17.13 11.24 4.03
C PHE A 160 -17.63 12.63 3.64
N VAL A 161 -18.06 12.85 2.39
CA VAL A 161 -18.70 14.12 2.00
C VAL A 161 -19.91 14.41 2.89
N ALA A 162 -20.79 13.43 3.12
CA ALA A 162 -21.94 13.61 4.00
C ALA A 162 -21.51 13.96 5.44
N ILE A 163 -20.49 13.28 5.98
CA ILE A 163 -19.95 13.54 7.32
C ILE A 163 -19.33 14.93 7.42
N TYR A 164 -18.40 15.30 6.52
CA TYR A 164 -17.74 16.61 6.55
C TYR A 164 -18.72 17.78 6.34
N ASN A 165 -19.77 17.58 5.55
CA ASN A 165 -20.83 18.57 5.40
C ASN A 165 -21.63 18.77 6.70
N SER A 166 -21.79 17.72 7.51
CA SER A 166 -22.49 17.83 8.80
C SER A 166 -21.71 18.63 9.86
N TYR A 167 -20.38 18.70 9.75
CA TYR A 167 -19.52 19.49 10.63
C TYR A 167 -19.40 20.98 10.23
N ARG A 168 -19.78 21.34 8.99
CA ARG A 168 -19.59 22.69 8.43
C ARG A 168 -20.83 23.59 8.50
N ILE A 169 -21.94 23.11 9.04
CA ILE A 169 -23.17 23.89 9.29
C ILE A 169 -23.17 24.28 10.76
#